data_AF-A0A850HQ68-F1
#
_entry.id   AF-A0A850HQ68-F1
#
_cell.length_a   1.000
_cell.length_b   1.000
_cell.length_c   1.000
_cell.angle_alpha   90.00
_cell.angle_beta   90.00
_cell.angle_gamma   90.00
#
_symmetry.space_group_name_H-M   'P 1'
#
loop_
_entity.id
_entity.type
_entity.pdbx_description
1 polymer ?
#
loop_
_entity_poly.entity_id
_entity_poly.type
_entity_poly.pdbx_seq_one_letter_code
_entity_poly.pdbx_strand_id
1 'polypeptide(L)'
;MIILGILFGGSVVVIGAGTVLFAYQLTRVDAYPAFMEKDLAKGHSSYDETKRAFSQFVKSAFPVGSDANGAIAQITGGGFRVEKSDRPNSVALLWNRHAGPCNERYAITIEQTTDGKVADVAGQLYPVCL
;
A
#
# COMPACT_ATOMS: atom_id res chain seq x y z
N MET A 1 -50.04 -22.25 25.93
CA MET A 1 -48.96 -22.58 24.96
C MET A 1 -48.09 -21.34 24.78
N ILE A 2 -47.04 -21.18 25.59
CA ILE A 2 -46.09 -20.04 25.52
C ILE A 2 -44.68 -20.62 25.25
N ILE A 3 -44.58 -21.47 24.23
CA ILE A 3 -43.30 -22.03 23.79
C ILE A 3 -43.28 -22.00 22.26
N LEU A 4 -43.36 -20.79 21.68
CA LEU A 4 -43.12 -20.59 20.24
C LEU A 4 -42.72 -19.14 19.89
N GLY A 5 -42.05 -18.44 20.81
CA GLY A 5 -41.69 -17.02 20.62
C GLY A 5 -40.19 -16.72 20.61
N ILE A 6 -39.32 -17.69 20.91
CA ILE A 6 -37.90 -17.40 21.22
C ILE A 6 -36.95 -17.87 20.08
N LEU A 7 -37.44 -18.62 19.09
CA LEU A 7 -36.59 -19.16 18.02
C LEU A 7 -36.31 -18.19 16.86
N PHE A 8 -36.99 -17.05 16.76
CA PHE A 8 -36.77 -16.07 15.68
C PHE A 8 -35.98 -14.82 16.10
N GLY A 9 -35.83 -14.55 17.41
CA GLY A 9 -35.08 -13.38 17.89
C GLY A 9 -33.56 -13.56 17.87
N GLY A 10 -33.06 -14.79 18.02
CA GLY A 10 -31.62 -15.09 18.04
C GLY A 10 -30.96 -15.05 16.66
N SER A 11 -31.69 -15.39 15.60
CA SER A 11 -31.12 -15.50 14.25
C SER A 11 -30.84 -14.13 13.60
N VAL A 12 -31.58 -13.08 13.97
CA VAL A 12 -31.38 -11.73 13.38
C VAL A 12 -30.13 -11.05 13.93
N VAL A 13 -29.77 -11.29 15.20
CA VAL A 13 -28.59 -10.67 15.84
C VAL A 13 -27.29 -11.29 15.30
N VAL A 14 -27.27 -12.61 15.05
CA VAL A 14 -26.09 -13.30 14.50
C VAL A 14 -25.87 -12.93 13.03
N ILE A 15 -26.94 -12.77 12.24
CA ILE A 15 -26.84 -12.33 10.84
C ILE A 15 -26.41 -10.86 10.75
N GLY A 16 -26.94 -9.97 11.61
CA GLY A 16 -26.56 -8.56 11.66
C GLY A 16 -25.11 -8.31 12.09
N ALA A 17 -24.62 -9.04 13.09
CA ALA A 17 -23.21 -8.95 13.51
C ALA A 17 -22.25 -9.47 12.42
N GLY A 18 -22.64 -10.56 11.73
CA GLY A 18 -21.87 -11.12 10.61
C GLY A 18 -21.78 -10.17 9.42
N THR A 19 -22.87 -9.50 9.04
CA THR A 19 -22.86 -8.52 7.93
C THR A 19 -22.10 -7.25 8.27
N VAL A 20 -22.15 -6.78 9.52
CA VAL A 20 -21.35 -5.61 9.95
C VAL A 20 -19.86 -5.93 9.98
N LEU A 21 -19.46 -7.11 10.47
CA LEU A 21 -18.06 -7.55 10.44
C LEU A 21 -17.54 -7.77 9.01
N PHE A 22 -18.37 -8.34 8.14
CA PHE A 22 -18.05 -8.53 6.73
C PHE A 22 -17.92 -7.18 5.99
N ALA A 23 -18.86 -6.26 6.20
CA ALA A 23 -18.79 -4.90 5.65
C ALA A 23 -17.59 -4.14 6.21
N TYR A 24 -17.27 -4.28 7.50
CA TYR A 24 -16.12 -3.65 8.12
C TYR A 24 -14.79 -4.12 7.50
N GLN A 25 -14.64 -5.43 7.26
CA GLN A 25 -13.45 -5.96 6.57
C GLN A 25 -13.33 -5.41 5.14
N LEU A 26 -14.43 -5.28 4.40
CA LEU A 26 -14.44 -4.69 3.05
C LEU A 26 -14.11 -3.19 3.04
N THR A 27 -14.25 -2.50 4.16
CA THR A 27 -13.94 -1.06 4.29
C THR A 27 -12.58 -0.79 4.92
N ARG A 28 -11.86 -1.83 5.36
CA ARG A 28 -10.58 -1.63 6.04
C ARG A 28 -9.53 -1.20 5.02
N VAL A 29 -8.91 -0.06 5.30
CA VAL A 29 -7.82 0.49 4.48
C VAL A 29 -6.63 0.65 5.41
N ASP A 30 -5.49 0.03 5.07
CA ASP A 30 -4.29 0.20 5.88
C ASP A 30 -3.78 1.64 5.74
N ALA A 31 -3.20 2.19 6.80
CA ALA A 31 -2.61 3.53 6.73
C ALA A 31 -1.41 3.55 5.76
N TYR A 32 -1.19 4.69 5.12
CA TYR A 32 0.05 4.92 4.36
C TYR A 32 1.25 5.01 5.30
N PRO A 33 2.46 4.67 4.85
CA PRO A 33 3.69 5.01 5.57
C PRO A 33 3.78 6.53 5.76
N ALA A 34 4.33 6.97 6.89
CA ALA A 34 4.38 8.39 7.25
C ALA A 34 5.06 9.28 6.17
N PHE A 35 6.01 8.73 5.42
CA PHE A 35 6.69 9.45 4.34
C PHE A 35 5.84 9.61 3.07
N MET A 36 4.76 8.83 2.92
CA MET A 36 3.81 8.88 1.80
C MET A 36 2.50 9.60 2.17
N GLU A 37 2.17 9.68 3.45
CA GLU A 37 0.87 10.12 3.96
C GLU A 37 0.49 11.54 3.49
N LYS A 38 1.44 12.48 3.44
CA LYS A 38 1.15 13.88 3.07
C LYS A 38 0.80 14.07 1.60
N ASP A 39 1.32 13.19 0.74
CA ASP A 39 1.27 13.34 -0.72
C ASP A 39 0.26 12.39 -1.37
N LEU A 40 0.02 11.20 -0.81
CA LEU A 40 -0.88 10.19 -1.39
C LEU A 40 -2.19 9.99 -0.61
N ALA A 41 -2.31 10.48 0.63
CA ALA A 41 -3.57 10.37 1.38
C ALA A 41 -4.65 11.36 0.91
N LYS A 42 -4.30 12.30 0.01
CA LYS A 42 -5.27 13.21 -0.60
C LYS A 42 -6.03 12.42 -1.67
N GLY A 43 -7.26 12.05 -1.34
CA GLY A 43 -8.11 11.15 -2.14
C GLY A 43 -8.05 11.44 -3.63
N HIS A 44 -7.28 10.62 -4.34
CA HIS A 44 -7.23 10.62 -5.80
C HIS A 44 -8.50 9.97 -6.34
N SER A 45 -9.07 10.57 -7.38
CA SER A 45 -10.40 10.23 -7.90
C SER A 45 -10.44 8.91 -8.67
N SER A 46 -9.27 8.42 -9.11
CA SER A 46 -9.14 7.17 -9.86
C SER A 46 -7.80 6.48 -9.59
N TYR A 47 -7.77 5.17 -9.84
CA TYR A 47 -6.57 4.35 -9.71
C TYR A 47 -5.40 4.86 -10.56
N ASP A 48 -5.67 5.28 -11.80
CA ASP A 48 -4.65 5.82 -12.70
C ASP A 48 -4.04 7.13 -12.18
N GLU A 49 -4.85 7.95 -11.52
CA GLU A 49 -4.39 9.16 -10.87
C GLU A 49 -3.47 8.83 -9.69
N THR A 50 -3.85 7.89 -8.82
CA THR A 50 -3.01 7.41 -7.71
C THR A 50 -1.69 6.81 -8.21
N LYS A 51 -1.74 6.02 -9.28
CA LYS A 51 -0.54 5.43 -9.90
C LYS A 51 0.42 6.50 -10.41
N ARG A 52 -0.10 7.54 -11.07
CA ARG A 52 0.70 8.67 -11.56
C ARG A 52 1.27 9.48 -10.40
N ALA A 53 0.44 9.80 -9.40
CA ALA A 53 0.85 10.53 -8.20
C ALA A 53 1.96 9.80 -7.46
N PHE A 54 1.84 8.48 -7.27
CA PHE A 54 2.89 7.68 -6.66
C PHE A 54 4.20 7.70 -7.46
N SER A 55 4.12 7.54 -8.79
CA SER A 55 5.30 7.59 -9.65
C SER A 55 6.01 8.96 -9.58
N GLN A 56 5.24 10.05 -9.55
CA GLN A 56 5.77 11.41 -9.39
C GLN A 56 6.35 11.66 -8.01
N PHE A 57 5.65 11.21 -6.96
CA PHE A 57 6.11 11.29 -5.58
C PHE A 57 7.48 10.63 -5.42
N VAL A 58 7.66 9.40 -5.91
CA VAL A 58 8.93 8.67 -5.79
C VAL A 58 10.08 9.43 -6.46
N LYS A 59 9.85 9.99 -7.65
CA LYS A 59 10.85 10.81 -8.36
C LYS A 59 11.21 12.10 -7.61
N SER A 60 10.21 12.71 -6.95
CA SER A 60 10.41 13.93 -6.17
C SER A 60 11.08 13.65 -4.82
N ALA A 61 10.74 12.54 -4.17
CA ALA A 61 11.24 12.17 -2.85
C ALA A 61 12.69 11.69 -2.89
N PHE A 62 13.09 11.04 -4.00
CA PHE A 62 14.42 10.43 -4.17
C PHE A 62 15.06 10.90 -5.49
N PRO A 63 15.48 12.18 -5.58
CA PRO A 63 16.01 12.73 -6.82
C PRO A 63 17.34 12.08 -7.21
N VAL A 64 17.62 12.05 -8.52
CA VAL A 64 18.91 11.58 -9.05
C VAL A 64 20.06 12.36 -8.43
N GLY A 65 21.14 11.65 -8.06
CA GLY A 65 22.31 12.20 -7.37
C GLY A 65 22.17 12.26 -5.84
N SER A 66 20.99 11.96 -5.29
CA SER A 66 20.80 11.83 -3.83
C SER A 66 21.44 10.54 -3.28
N ASP A 67 21.54 10.43 -1.96
CA ASP A 67 22.11 9.25 -1.30
C ASP A 67 21.17 8.04 -1.41
N ALA A 68 21.61 6.99 -2.12
CA ALA A 68 20.77 5.82 -2.35
C ALA A 68 20.57 5.00 -1.08
N ASN A 69 21.60 4.88 -0.24
CA ASN A 69 21.52 4.11 1.01
C ASN A 69 20.53 4.77 1.99
N GLY A 70 20.58 6.09 2.14
CA GLY A 70 19.61 6.86 2.91
C GLY A 70 18.19 6.72 2.38
N ALA A 71 17.99 6.77 1.05
CA ALA A 71 16.69 6.53 0.44
C ALA A 71 16.15 5.13 0.75
N ILE A 72 16.97 4.08 0.56
CA ILE A 72 16.62 2.70 0.88
C ILE A 72 16.27 2.55 2.36
N ALA A 73 17.07 3.13 3.26
CA ALA A 73 16.83 3.10 4.71
C ALA A 73 15.52 3.79 5.08
N GLN A 74 15.20 4.94 4.48
CA GLN A 74 13.94 5.64 4.70
C GLN A 74 12.74 4.83 4.20
N ILE A 75 12.82 4.26 3.00
CA ILE A 75 11.73 3.48 2.40
C ILE A 75 11.48 2.20 3.20
N THR A 76 12.53 1.48 3.57
CA THR A 76 12.45 0.27 4.41
C THR A 76 11.97 0.57 5.83
N GLY A 77 12.40 1.69 6.42
CA GLY A 77 11.87 2.20 7.69
C GLY A 77 10.36 2.50 7.63
N GLY A 78 9.84 2.79 6.44
CA GLY A 78 8.40 2.93 6.17
C GLY A 78 7.65 1.60 5.97
N GLY A 79 8.30 0.45 6.11
CA GLY A 79 7.67 -0.87 6.02
C GLY A 79 7.74 -1.53 4.65
N PHE A 80 8.43 -0.94 3.68
CA PHE A 80 8.76 -1.62 2.43
C PHE A 80 9.78 -2.74 2.68
N ARG A 81 9.58 -3.89 2.03
CA ARG A 81 10.52 -5.00 2.05
C ARG A 81 11.44 -4.92 0.84
N VAL A 82 12.72 -5.19 1.05
CA VAL A 82 13.69 -5.33 -0.03
C VAL A 82 13.45 -6.66 -0.74
N GLU A 83 13.33 -6.60 -2.05
CA GLU A 83 13.24 -7.76 -2.93
C GLU A 83 14.51 -7.90 -3.76
N LYS A 84 14.75 -9.11 -4.24
CA LYS A 84 15.86 -9.37 -5.16
C LYS A 84 15.57 -8.64 -6.48
N SER A 85 16.54 -7.87 -6.96
CA SER A 85 16.49 -7.28 -8.30
C SER A 85 17.35 -8.09 -9.28
N ASP A 86 16.86 -8.20 -10.51
CA ASP A 86 17.59 -8.85 -11.61
C ASP A 86 18.60 -7.92 -12.28
N ARG A 87 18.57 -6.60 -11.97
CA ARG A 87 19.54 -5.64 -12.51
C ARG A 87 20.67 -5.38 -11.52
N PRO A 88 21.94 -5.37 -11.98
CA PRO A 88 23.08 -5.01 -11.13
C PRO A 88 22.90 -3.58 -10.61
N ASN A 89 23.35 -3.34 -9.37
CA ASN A 89 23.26 -2.05 -8.69
C ASN A 89 21.85 -1.47 -8.60
N SER A 90 20.83 -2.32 -8.52
CA SER A 90 19.46 -1.86 -8.28
C SER A 90 18.84 -2.58 -7.10
N VAL A 91 17.95 -1.89 -6.41
CA VAL A 91 17.21 -2.40 -5.26
C VAL A 91 15.74 -2.23 -5.55
N ALA A 92 15.02 -3.34 -5.55
CA ALA A 92 13.56 -3.36 -5.64
C ALA A 92 12.99 -3.39 -4.22
N LEU A 93 12.00 -2.55 -3.96
CA LEU A 93 11.33 -2.41 -2.68
C LEU A 93 9.82 -2.55 -2.88
N LEU A 94 9.19 -3.42 -2.11
CA LEU A 94 7.75 -3.68 -2.19
C LEU A 94 7.04 -3.40 -0.87
N TRP A 95 5.88 -2.75 -0.95
CA TRP A 95 4.95 -2.61 0.15
C TRP A 95 3.54 -2.96 -0.33
N ASN A 96 2.83 -3.73 0.48
CA ASN A 96 1.45 -4.13 0.21
C ASN A 96 0.56 -3.50 1.26
N ARG A 97 -0.61 -3.05 0.84
CA ARG A 97 -1.65 -2.53 1.73
C ARG A 97 -3.01 -3.04 1.30
N HIS A 98 -3.88 -3.26 2.27
CA HIS A 98 -5.30 -3.48 2.04
C HIS A 98 -6.00 -2.15 1.71
N ALA A 99 -6.74 -2.11 0.61
CA ALA A 99 -7.47 -0.93 0.14
C ALA A 99 -8.93 -1.32 -0.16
N GLY A 100 -9.66 -1.66 0.90
CA GLY A 100 -11.03 -2.15 0.80
C GLY A 100 -11.09 -3.54 0.13
N PRO A 101 -11.87 -3.75 -0.95
CA PRO A 101 -12.00 -5.08 -1.55
C PRO A 101 -10.76 -5.56 -2.31
N CYS A 102 -9.75 -4.70 -2.52
CA CYS A 102 -8.51 -5.07 -3.20
C CYS A 102 -7.29 -4.83 -2.32
N ASN A 103 -6.17 -5.47 -2.65
CA ASN A 103 -4.87 -5.12 -2.12
C ASN A 103 -4.14 -4.23 -3.13
N GLU A 104 -3.37 -3.27 -2.65
CA GLU A 104 -2.48 -2.45 -3.46
C GLU A 104 -1.04 -2.89 -3.24
N ARG A 105 -0.27 -2.95 -4.32
CA ARG A 105 1.16 -3.21 -4.26
C ARG A 105 1.92 -2.01 -4.79
N TYR A 106 2.66 -1.38 -3.91
CA TYR A 106 3.56 -0.26 -4.18
C TYR A 106 4.96 -0.83 -4.38
N ALA A 107 5.54 -0.57 -5.55
CA ALA A 107 6.88 -0.99 -5.92
C ALA A 107 7.74 0.24 -6.18
N ILE A 108 8.92 0.28 -5.57
CA ILE A 108 9.95 1.29 -5.80
C ILE A 108 11.21 0.57 -6.26
N THR A 109 11.78 1.00 -7.37
CA THR A 109 13.11 0.56 -7.81
C THR A 109 14.05 1.74 -7.71
N ILE A 110 15.16 1.57 -6.99
CA ILE A 110 16.28 2.52 -6.96
C ILE A 110 17.45 1.89 -7.72
N GLU A 111 17.85 2.51 -8.81
CA GLU A 111 19.12 2.21 -9.48
C GLU A 111 20.21 3.08 -8.87
N GLN A 112 21.39 2.50 -8.66
CA GLN A 112 22.50 3.11 -7.95
C GLN A 112 23.72 3.25 -8.85
N THR A 113 24.44 4.35 -8.69
CA THR A 113 25.80 4.47 -9.20
C THR A 113 26.76 3.65 -8.32
N THR A 114 27.97 3.40 -8.81
CA THR A 114 29.04 2.75 -8.03
C THR A 114 29.42 3.52 -6.76
N ASP A 115 29.11 4.82 -6.73
CA ASP A 115 29.43 5.72 -5.62
C ASP A 115 28.27 5.79 -4.59
N GLY A 116 27.26 4.92 -4.71
CA GLY A 116 26.13 4.85 -3.77
C GLY A 116 25.11 5.98 -3.93
N LYS A 117 25.05 6.63 -5.11
CA LYS A 117 24.06 7.67 -5.41
C LYS A 117 22.90 7.09 -6.22
N VAL A 118 21.73 7.72 -6.11
CA VAL A 118 20.58 7.39 -6.95
C VAL A 118 20.90 7.74 -8.41
N ALA A 119 20.96 6.74 -9.28
CA ALA A 119 21.13 6.90 -10.72
C ALA A 119 19.78 7.08 -11.43
N ASP A 120 18.78 6.29 -11.02
CA ASP A 120 17.40 6.39 -11.48
C ASP A 120 16.45 5.88 -10.39
N VAL A 121 15.20 6.33 -10.45
CA VAL A 121 14.15 5.85 -9.54
C VAL A 121 12.81 5.70 -10.26
N ALA A 122 12.14 4.57 -10.01
CA ALA A 122 10.84 4.27 -10.56
C ALA A 122 9.86 3.85 -9.47
N GLY A 123 8.69 4.51 -9.43
CA GLY A 123 7.54 4.13 -8.61
C GLY A 123 6.43 3.51 -9.46
N GLN A 124 5.93 2.35 -9.05
CA GLN A 124 4.82 1.65 -9.70
C GLN A 124 3.79 1.19 -8.67
N LEU A 125 2.52 1.43 -8.98
CA LEU A 125 1.38 0.93 -8.22
C LEU A 125 0.67 -0.13 -9.06
N TYR A 126 0.32 -1.24 -8.42
CA TYR A 126 -0.48 -2.34 -8.99
C TYR A 126 -1.71 -2.65 -8.13
N PRO A 127 -2.91 -2.79 -8.73
CA PRO A 127 -4.04 -3.33 -7.99
C PRO A 127 -3.90 -4.85 -7.97
N VAL A 128 -4.12 -5.45 -6.81
CA VAL A 128 -4.10 -6.89 -6.58
C VAL A 128 -5.47 -7.24 -6.01
N CYS A 129 -6.42 -7.45 -6.92
CA CYS A 129 -7.73 -7.98 -6.56
C CYS A 129 -7.63 -9.51 -6.74
N LEU A 130 -7.67 -10.24 -5.61
CA LEU A 130 -7.67 -11.71 -5.58
C LEU A 130 -9.10 -12.24 -5.61
#